data_AF-A0A9D5KYB3-F1
#
_entry.id   AF-A0A9D5KYB3-F1
#
_cell.length_a   1.000
_cell.length_b   1.000
_cell.length_c   1.000
_cell.angle_alpha   90.00
_cell.angle_beta   90.00
_cell.angle_gamma   90.00
#
_symmetry.space_group_name_H-M   'P 1'
#
loop_
_entity.id
_entity.type
_entity.pdbx_description
1 polymer ?
#
loop_
_entity_poly.entity_id
_entity_poly.type
_entity_poly.pdbx_seq_one_letter_code
_entity_poly.pdbx_strand_id
1 'polypeptide(L)'
;MATSIKLIRKYVWLAETVRRSRRITIDEINRLWSRNSTLNHDGESEIPERTFHRHRQAIADIFGIDIVCDRRSGNEYYIENPEVLEENSFTANLFSRLAVDNRLLDNQDLAARVIDEPNAAGISYIPLVLDALQLQVKISIEYRSQFSGKTRRHII
;
A
#
# COMPACT_ATOMS: atom_id res chain seq x y z
N MET A 1 -13.80 -1.45 13.70
CA MET A 1 -14.05 -0.10 13.17
C MET A 1 -13.71 -0.13 11.68
N ALA A 2 -14.62 0.27 10.80
CA ALA A 2 -14.30 0.35 9.38
C ALA A 2 -13.40 1.56 9.13
N THR A 3 -12.12 1.32 8.85
CA THR A 3 -11.18 2.37 8.45
C THR A 3 -11.58 2.84 7.05
N SER A 4 -11.96 4.11 6.92
CA SER A 4 -12.30 4.68 5.61
C SER A 4 -11.11 4.59 4.66
N ILE A 5 -11.36 4.31 3.37
CA ILE A 5 -10.32 4.26 2.33
C ILE A 5 -9.50 5.56 2.29
N LYS A 6 -10.13 6.71 2.55
CA LYS A 6 -9.43 8.00 2.67
C LYS A 6 -8.37 7.98 3.78
N LEU A 7 -8.68 7.36 4.90
CA LEU A 7 -7.80 7.28 6.06
C LEU A 7 -6.65 6.31 5.80
N ILE A 8 -6.91 5.18 5.15
CA ILE A 8 -5.86 4.25 4.69
C ILE A 8 -4.89 4.96 3.75
N ARG A 9 -5.41 5.73 2.77
CA ARG A 9 -4.55 6.51 1.86
C ARG A 9 -3.70 7.54 2.62
N LYS A 10 -4.26 8.22 3.64
CA LYS A 10 -3.51 9.13 4.52
C LYS A 10 -2.39 8.40 5.28
N TYR A 11 -2.66 7.18 5.77
CA TYR A 11 -1.66 6.34 6.46
C TYR A 11 -0.51 5.93 5.55
N VAL A 12 -0.85 5.45 4.35
CA VAL A 12 0.15 5.07 3.34
C VAL A 12 0.99 6.28 2.92
N TRP A 13 0.37 7.44 2.70
CA TRP A 13 1.10 8.67 2.40
C TRP A 13 2.09 9.05 3.51
N LEU A 14 1.66 8.97 4.78
CA LEU A 14 2.49 9.32 5.91
C LEU A 14 3.70 8.38 6.03
N ALA A 15 3.47 7.08 6.02
CA ALA A 15 4.54 6.08 6.10
C ALA A 15 5.51 6.18 4.91
N GLU A 16 4.99 6.36 3.70
CA GLU A 16 5.82 6.54 2.49
C GLU A 16 6.64 7.83 2.56
N THR A 17 6.09 8.89 3.13
CA THR A 17 6.81 10.16 3.35
C THR A 17 7.99 9.98 4.29
N VAL A 18 7.77 9.32 5.44
CA VAL A 18 8.85 9.00 6.39
C VAL A 18 9.90 8.09 5.74
N ARG A 19 9.47 7.05 5.02
CA ARG A 19 10.35 6.10 4.33
C ARG A 19 11.28 6.81 3.34
N ARG A 20 10.74 7.70 2.50
CA ARG A 20 11.49 8.41 1.46
C ARG A 20 12.49 9.41 2.03
N SER A 21 12.11 10.11 3.10
CA SER A 21 12.99 11.09 3.75
C SER A 21 14.04 10.41 4.63
N ARG A 22 13.85 9.13 4.99
CA ARG A 22 14.61 8.34 5.98
C ARG A 22 14.51 8.88 7.41
N ARG A 23 14.71 10.19 7.58
CA ARG A 23 14.45 10.95 8.81
C ARG A 23 13.70 12.22 8.45
N ILE A 24 12.70 12.57 9.25
CA ILE A 24 11.88 13.76 8.99
C ILE A 24 11.26 14.30 10.28
N THR A 25 11.19 15.62 10.41
CA THR A 25 10.53 16.28 11.54
C THR A 25 9.02 16.40 11.34
N ILE A 26 8.27 16.63 12.42
CA ILE A 26 6.81 16.87 12.31
C ILE A 26 6.48 18.12 11.47
N ASP A 27 7.32 19.16 11.56
CA ASP A 27 7.14 20.39 10.78
C ASP A 27 7.30 20.15 9.28
N GLU A 28 8.28 19.33 8.90
CA GLU A 28 8.47 18.93 7.50
C GLU A 28 7.30 18.05 7.00
N ILE A 29 6.81 17.13 7.84
CA ILE A 29 5.61 16.35 7.53
C ILE A 29 4.42 17.29 7.29
N ASN A 30 4.18 18.27 8.16
CA ASN A 30 3.08 19.22 8.03
C ASN A 30 3.22 20.10 6.77
N ARG A 31 4.44 20.52 6.43
CA ARG A 31 4.73 21.25 5.18
C ARG A 31 4.45 20.41 3.94
N LEU A 32 4.73 19.11 3.96
CA LEU A 32 4.39 18.20 2.86
C LEU A 32 2.89 17.92 2.80
N TRP A 33 2.23 17.77 3.95
CA TRP A 33 0.79 17.52 4.07
C TRP A 33 -0.04 18.68 3.52
N SER A 34 0.29 19.91 3.93
CA SER A 34 -0.40 21.13 3.45
C SER A 34 -0.30 21.34 1.94
N ARG A 35 0.72 20.77 1.28
CA ARG A 35 0.89 20.85 -0.18
C ARG A 35 0.18 19.72 -0.94
N ASN A 36 -0.27 18.68 -0.25
CA ASN A 36 -0.91 17.52 -0.88
C ASN A 36 -2.42 17.76 -1.05
N SER A 37 -2.81 18.54 -2.05
CA SER A 37 -4.23 18.89 -2.30
C SER A 37 -5.13 17.69 -2.62
N THR A 38 -4.55 16.56 -3.05
CA THR A 38 -5.32 15.37 -3.44
C THR A 38 -5.78 14.53 -2.27
N LEU A 39 -4.94 14.35 -1.24
CA LEU A 39 -5.30 13.59 -0.03
C LEU A 39 -5.77 14.51 1.09
N ASN A 40 -5.36 15.78 1.08
CA ASN A 40 -5.78 16.81 2.02
C ASN A 40 -6.94 17.64 1.47
N HIS A 41 -8.11 17.00 1.30
CA HIS A 41 -9.30 17.65 0.74
C HIS A 41 -9.79 18.85 1.57
N ASP A 42 -9.59 18.79 2.88
CA ASP A 42 -10.07 19.81 3.82
C ASP A 42 -9.08 20.99 3.95
N GLY A 43 -7.94 20.95 3.27
CA GLY A 43 -6.94 22.01 3.28
C GLY A 43 -6.28 22.21 4.64
N GLU A 44 -6.14 21.14 5.42
CA GLU A 44 -5.54 21.17 6.76
C GLU A 44 -4.10 21.67 6.67
N SER A 45 -3.74 22.70 7.45
CA SER A 45 -2.36 23.23 7.47
C SER A 45 -1.37 22.27 8.14
N GLU A 46 -1.87 21.42 9.05
CA GLU A 46 -1.07 20.48 9.83
C GLU A 46 -1.89 19.27 10.28
N ILE A 47 -1.20 18.19 10.64
CA ILE A 47 -1.79 17.05 11.33
C ILE A 47 -1.62 17.29 12.84
N PRO A 48 -2.71 17.40 13.62
CA PRO A 48 -2.59 17.60 15.06
C PRO A 48 -1.77 16.49 15.72
N GLU A 49 -0.92 16.83 16.68
CA GLU A 49 0.04 15.89 17.30
C GLU A 49 -0.63 14.61 17.84
N ARG A 50 -1.75 14.75 18.55
CA ARG A 50 -2.53 13.60 19.04
C ARG A 50 -3.03 12.71 17.88
N THR A 51 -3.45 13.32 16.78
CA THR A 51 -3.90 12.61 15.58
C THR A 51 -2.73 11.90 14.91
N PHE A 52 -1.58 12.56 14.82
CA PHE A 52 -0.34 11.99 14.28
C PHE A 52 0.11 10.74 15.05
N HIS A 53 0.11 10.78 16.39
CA HIS A 53 0.42 9.60 17.21
C HIS A 53 -0.57 8.45 16.96
N ARG A 54 -1.87 8.76 16.88
CA ARG A 54 -2.89 7.75 16.54
C ARG A 54 -2.68 7.16 15.15
N HIS A 55 -2.26 7.98 14.18
CA HIS A 55 -1.96 7.51 12.82
C HIS A 55 -0.75 6.59 12.79
N ARG A 56 0.33 6.93 13.51
CA ARG A 56 1.49 6.04 13.67
C ARG A 56 1.09 4.69 14.26
N GLN A 57 0.26 4.68 15.32
CA GLN A 57 -0.21 3.43 15.90
C GLN A 57 -1.04 2.61 14.89
N ALA A 58 -1.97 3.25 14.18
CA ALA A 58 -2.78 2.56 13.18
C ALA A 58 -1.95 2.03 12.01
N ILE A 59 -0.86 2.72 11.63
CA ILE A 59 0.09 2.24 10.62
C ILE A 59 0.81 0.97 11.10
N ALA A 60 1.25 0.93 12.36
CA ALA A 60 1.84 -0.26 12.95
C ALA A 60 0.81 -1.42 12.99
N ASP A 61 -0.41 -1.15 13.44
CA ASP A 61 -1.45 -2.17 13.57
C ASP A 61 -1.89 -2.77 12.22
N ILE A 62 -1.95 -1.96 11.15
CA ILE A 62 -2.47 -2.38 9.84
C ILE A 62 -1.37 -2.94 8.93
N PHE A 63 -0.21 -2.28 8.91
CA PHE A 63 0.87 -2.59 7.98
C PHE A 63 2.11 -3.20 8.64
N GLY A 64 2.16 -3.24 9.97
CA GLY A 64 3.35 -3.68 10.71
C GLY A 64 4.51 -2.70 10.65
N ILE A 65 4.29 -1.45 10.22
CA ILE A 65 5.36 -0.46 10.05
C ILE A 65 5.48 0.41 11.31
N ASP A 66 6.62 0.32 11.98
CA ASP A 66 6.91 1.07 13.20
C ASP A 66 7.61 2.38 12.89
N ILE A 67 6.82 3.46 12.86
CA ILE A 67 7.37 4.82 12.79
C ILE A 67 7.71 5.24 14.21
N VAL A 68 8.96 5.56 14.51
CA VAL A 68 9.45 5.93 15.85
C VAL A 68 10.08 7.32 15.85
N CYS A 69 10.18 7.93 17.04
CA CYS A 69 10.75 9.27 17.23
C CYS A 69 12.12 9.18 17.91
N ASP A 70 13.15 9.75 17.29
CA ASP A 70 14.43 9.99 17.93
C ASP A 70 14.43 11.35 18.64
N ARG A 71 14.17 11.32 19.95
CA ARG A 71 14.20 12.53 20.80
C ARG A 71 15.61 13.10 20.99
N ARG A 72 16.66 12.31 20.74
CA ARG A 72 18.06 12.76 20.89
C ARG A 72 18.56 13.48 19.63
N SER A 73 17.96 13.16 18.47
CA SER A 73 18.25 13.78 17.17
C SER A 73 17.18 14.82 16.79
N GLY A 74 16.84 15.75 17.68
CA GLY A 74 15.95 16.87 17.33
C GLY A 74 14.47 16.51 17.08
N ASN A 75 13.97 15.41 17.64
CA ASN A 75 12.60 14.91 17.46
C ASN A 75 12.27 14.48 16.01
N GLU A 76 13.24 13.89 15.32
CA GLU A 76 13.05 13.30 13.99
C GLU A 76 12.31 11.95 14.05
N TYR A 77 11.53 11.66 13.02
CA TYR A 77 10.80 10.41 12.83
C TYR A 77 11.42 9.56 11.73
N TYR A 78 11.49 8.25 11.96
CA TYR A 78 12.00 7.25 11.02
C TYR A 78 11.26 5.92 11.16
N ILE A 79 11.43 5.02 10.20
CA ILE A 79 10.91 3.64 10.27
C ILE A 79 11.96 2.77 10.95
N GLU A 80 11.59 2.13 12.07
CA GLU A 80 12.49 1.26 12.85
C GLU A 80 12.72 -0.10 12.19
N ASN A 81 11.71 -0.61 11.49
CA ASN A 81 11.68 -1.95 10.90
C ASN A 81 11.46 -1.92 9.37
N PRO A 82 12.38 -1.32 8.58
CA PRO A 82 12.21 -1.17 7.13
C PRO A 82 12.06 -2.50 6.38
N GLU A 83 12.57 -3.60 6.93
CA GLU A 83 12.52 -4.96 6.38
C GLU A 83 11.09 -5.47 6.15
N VAL A 84 10.09 -5.00 6.92
CA VAL A 84 8.68 -5.38 6.74
C VAL A 84 8.18 -5.06 5.34
N LEU A 85 8.73 -4.02 4.70
CA LEU A 85 8.37 -3.63 3.33
C LEU A 85 9.09 -4.44 2.25
N GLU A 86 10.12 -5.21 2.62
CA GLU A 86 10.85 -6.11 1.71
C GLU A 86 10.28 -7.54 1.73
N GLU A 87 9.44 -7.86 2.72
CA GLU A 87 8.76 -9.14 2.81
C GLU A 87 7.73 -9.32 1.68
N ASN A 88 7.63 -10.54 1.16
CA ASN A 88 6.56 -10.94 0.22
C ASN A 88 5.22 -11.17 0.95
N SER A 89 4.85 -10.28 1.87
CA SER A 89 3.60 -10.36 2.62
C SER A 89 2.46 -9.66 1.87
N PHE A 90 1.22 -10.05 2.16
CA PHE A 90 0.04 -9.39 1.58
C PHE A 90 -0.01 -7.91 1.97
N THR A 91 0.29 -7.58 3.22
CA THR A 91 0.28 -6.20 3.75
C THR A 91 1.35 -5.32 3.10
N ALA A 92 2.57 -5.83 2.89
CA ALA A 92 3.63 -5.11 2.19
C ALA A 92 3.29 -4.85 0.72
N ASN A 93 2.69 -5.85 0.04
CA ASN A 93 2.21 -5.70 -1.33
C ASN A 93 1.05 -4.68 -1.43
N LEU A 94 0.08 -4.76 -0.51
CA LEU A 94 -1.02 -3.80 -0.42
C LEU A 94 -0.51 -2.37 -0.18
N PHE A 95 0.43 -2.21 0.76
CA PHE A 95 1.08 -0.93 1.04
C PHE A 95 1.74 -0.37 -0.23
N SER A 96 2.57 -1.18 -0.89
CA SER A 96 3.30 -0.79 -2.09
C SER A 96 2.36 -0.37 -3.22
N ARG A 97 1.27 -1.12 -3.43
CA ARG A 97 0.27 -0.77 -4.45
C ARG A 97 -0.43 0.54 -4.12
N LEU A 98 -0.86 0.73 -2.88
CA LEU A 98 -1.51 1.98 -2.47
C LEU A 98 -0.56 3.19 -2.53
N ALA A 99 0.73 2.99 -2.27
CA ALA A 99 1.74 4.05 -2.38
C ALA A 99 1.90 4.50 -3.83
N VAL A 100 1.90 3.57 -4.78
CA VAL A 100 1.87 3.88 -6.22
C VAL A 100 0.58 4.59 -6.59
N ASP A 101 -0.57 4.06 -6.19
CA ASP A 101 -1.88 4.64 -6.50
C ASP A 101 -2.00 6.08 -5.97
N ASN A 102 -1.52 6.35 -4.75
CA ASN A 102 -1.50 7.71 -4.19
C ASN A 102 -0.65 8.68 -5.03
N ARG A 103 0.50 8.24 -5.53
CA ARG A 103 1.36 9.08 -6.39
C ARG A 103 0.72 9.36 -7.76
N LEU A 104 -0.05 8.41 -8.29
CA LEU A 104 -0.80 8.60 -9.53
C LEU A 104 -1.97 9.56 -9.34
N LEU A 105 -2.64 9.53 -8.19
CA LEU A 105 -3.67 10.52 -7.86
C LEU A 105 -3.11 11.95 -7.84
N ASP A 106 -1.91 12.14 -7.28
CA ASP A 106 -1.24 13.44 -7.22
C ASP A 106 -0.74 13.94 -8.59
N ASN A 107 -0.74 13.09 -9.63
CA ASN A 107 -0.11 13.42 -10.91
C ASN A 107 -0.92 12.86 -12.10
N GLN A 108 -1.95 13.61 -12.52
CA GLN A 108 -2.89 13.19 -13.57
C GLN A 108 -2.20 12.92 -14.92
N ASP A 109 -1.15 13.66 -15.26
CA ASP A 109 -0.36 13.43 -16.49
C ASP A 109 0.38 12.09 -16.45
N LEU A 110 0.91 11.70 -15.28
CA LEU A 110 1.52 10.39 -15.10
C LEU A 110 0.47 9.28 -15.10
N ALA A 111 -0.67 9.49 -14.44
CA ALA A 111 -1.77 8.52 -14.42
C ALA A 111 -2.25 8.18 -15.83
N ALA A 112 -2.36 9.17 -16.73
CA ALA A 112 -2.74 8.97 -18.13
C ALA A 112 -1.73 8.14 -18.94
N ARG A 113 -0.49 7.99 -18.45
CA ARG A 113 0.59 7.23 -19.10
C ARG A 113 0.80 5.84 -18.50
N VAL A 114 0.15 5.52 -17.38
CA VAL A 114 0.23 4.22 -16.73
C VAL A 114 -1.00 3.41 -17.13
N ILE A 115 -0.77 2.38 -17.95
CA ILE A 115 -1.81 1.40 -18.28
C ILE A 115 -1.81 0.37 -17.16
N ASP A 116 -2.86 0.39 -16.34
CA ASP A 116 -3.10 -0.67 -15.38
C ASP A 116 -3.71 -1.86 -16.13
N GLU A 117 -3.11 -3.05 -15.99
CA GLU A 117 -3.72 -4.24 -16.59
C GLU A 117 -5.09 -4.48 -15.94
N PRO A 118 -6.13 -4.81 -16.72
CA PRO A 118 -7.43 -5.13 -16.14
C PRO A 118 -7.27 -6.25 -15.13
N ASN A 119 -7.90 -6.04 -13.96
CA ASN A 119 -7.86 -6.91 -12.79
C ASN A 119 -7.74 -8.38 -13.22
N ALA A 120 -6.61 -9.03 -12.92
CA ALA A 120 -6.28 -10.33 -13.49
C ALA A 120 -7.45 -11.29 -13.25
N ALA A 121 -8.11 -11.73 -14.34
CA ALA A 121 -9.24 -12.66 -14.27
C ALA A 121 -8.92 -13.91 -13.42
N GLY A 122 -7.62 -14.24 -13.30
CA GLY A 122 -7.04 -15.22 -12.38
C GLY A 122 -7.55 -15.15 -10.94
N ILE A 123 -7.77 -13.96 -10.36
CA ILE A 123 -8.21 -13.80 -8.96
C ILE A 123 -9.57 -14.48 -8.74
N SER A 124 -10.45 -14.44 -9.74
CA SER A 124 -11.78 -15.07 -9.64
C SER A 124 -11.73 -16.60 -9.48
N TYR A 125 -10.62 -17.23 -9.87
CA TYR A 125 -10.43 -18.68 -9.77
C TYR A 125 -9.75 -19.10 -8.46
N ILE A 126 -9.22 -18.18 -7.68
CA ILE A 126 -8.52 -18.50 -6.42
C ILE A 126 -9.43 -19.24 -5.43
N PRO A 127 -10.68 -18.84 -5.17
CA PRO A 127 -11.57 -19.59 -4.28
C PRO A 127 -11.74 -21.05 -4.72
N LEU A 128 -11.94 -21.28 -6.03
CA LEU A 128 -12.08 -22.62 -6.60
C LEU A 128 -10.82 -23.47 -6.38
N VAL A 129 -9.64 -22.89 -6.54
CA VAL A 129 -8.37 -23.60 -6.31
C VAL A 129 -8.21 -23.94 -4.83
N LEU A 130 -8.53 -23.01 -3.92
CA LEU A 130 -8.46 -23.24 -2.48
C LEU A 130 -9.44 -24.33 -2.02
N ASP A 131 -10.67 -24.31 -2.51
CA ASP A 131 -11.68 -25.34 -2.24
C ASP A 131 -11.20 -26.72 -2.71
N ALA A 132 -10.62 -26.78 -3.91
CA ALA A 132 -10.08 -28.02 -4.45
C ALA A 132 -8.91 -28.58 -3.61
N LEU A 133 -8.00 -27.71 -3.15
CA LEU A 133 -6.91 -28.09 -2.25
C LEU A 133 -7.44 -28.60 -0.91
N GLN A 134 -8.45 -27.94 -0.33
CA GLN A 134 -9.06 -28.34 0.93
C GLN A 134 -9.79 -29.69 0.82
N LEU A 135 -10.50 -29.91 -0.29
CA LEU A 135 -11.20 -31.16 -0.58
C LEU A 135 -10.29 -32.25 -1.14
N GLN A 136 -9.01 -31.95 -1.38
CA GLN A 136 -8.02 -32.84 -2.00
C GLN A 136 -8.49 -33.42 -3.35
N VAL A 137 -9.17 -32.60 -4.15
CA VAL A 137 -9.65 -32.99 -5.49
C VAL A 137 -8.82 -32.34 -6.58
N LYS A 138 -8.73 -33.02 -7.72
CA LYS A 138 -8.05 -32.50 -8.90
C LYS A 138 -8.91 -31.51 -9.66
N ILE A 139 -8.29 -30.50 -10.25
CA ILE A 139 -8.96 -29.50 -11.10
C ILE A 139 -8.46 -29.58 -12.54
N SER A 140 -9.36 -29.33 -13.48
CA SER A 140 -9.04 -29.24 -14.91
C SER A 140 -8.83 -27.78 -15.30
N ILE A 141 -7.65 -27.44 -15.76
CA ILE A 141 -7.27 -26.08 -16.21
C ILE A 141 -7.04 -26.09 -17.72
N GLU A 142 -7.59 -25.11 -18.41
CA GLU A 142 -7.23 -24.81 -19.80
C GLU A 142 -6.24 -23.65 -19.86
N TYR A 143 -5.02 -23.93 -20.29
CA TYR A 143 -3.97 -22.94 -20.43
C TYR A 143 -3.78 -22.55 -21.89
N ARG A 144 -3.92 -21.26 -22.19
CA ARG A 144 -3.61 -20.68 -23.50
C ARG A 144 -2.23 -20.05 -23.48
N SER A 145 -1.31 -20.61 -24.27
CA SER A 145 0.04 -20.06 -24.41
C SER A 145 0.01 -18.70 -25.12
N GLN A 146 0.59 -17.67 -24.49
CA GLN A 146 0.71 -16.34 -25.11
C GLN A 146 1.67 -16.33 -26.31
N PHE A 147 2.61 -17.28 -26.37
CA PHE A 147 3.62 -17.35 -27.44
C PHE A 147 3.18 -18.19 -28.64
N SER A 148 2.52 -19.32 -28.40
CA SER A 148 2.14 -20.24 -29.48
C SER A 148 0.66 -20.19 -29.86
N GLY A 149 -0.18 -19.49 -29.08
CA GLY A 149 -1.63 -19.44 -29.25
C GLY A 149 -2.36 -20.77 -29.00
N LYS A 150 -1.62 -21.85 -28.71
CA LYS A 150 -2.17 -23.18 -28.47
C LYS A 150 -2.81 -23.23 -27.09
N THR A 151 -4.00 -23.83 -27.01
CA THR A 151 -4.67 -24.18 -25.76
C THR A 151 -4.35 -25.62 -25.39
N ARG A 152 -3.96 -25.86 -24.13
CA ARG A 152 -3.75 -27.20 -23.58
C ARG A 152 -4.56 -27.36 -22.32
N ARG A 153 -5.14 -28.55 -22.13
CA ARG A 153 -5.85 -28.91 -20.91
C ARG A 153 -4.93 -29.70 -19.99
N HIS A 154 -4.92 -29.33 -18.72
CA HIS A 154 -4.13 -29.93 -17.66
C HIS A 154 -5.05 -30.35 -16.53
N ILE A 155 -4.81 -31.53 -15.94
CA ILE A 155 -5.46 -31.94 -14.71
C ILE A 155 -4.38 -31.91 -13.64
N ILE A 156 -4.57 -31.06 -12.62
CA ILE A 156 -3.66 -30.92 -11.48
C ILE A 156 -4.36 -31.31 -10.20
#